data_AF-A0A3C0ZE54-F1
#
_entry.id   AF-A0A3C0ZE54-F1
#
_cell.length_a   1.000
_cell.length_b   1.000
_cell.length_c   1.000
_cell.angle_alpha   90.00
_cell.angle_beta   90.00
_cell.angle_gamma   90.00
#
_symmetry.space_group_name_H-M   'P 1'
#
loop_
_entity.id
_entity.type
_entity.pdbx_description
1 polymer ?
#
loop_
_entity_poly.entity_id
_entity_poly.type
_entity_poly.pdbx_seq_one_letter_code
_entity_poly.pdbx_strand_id
1 'polypeptide(L)'
;MDIHHNIISAQESDAHYVPEIMLQAMEDIIFRFIKKEDRSEAVNFLTQLFKQKGNLYSYEHTFVAIDDNGHILGSLTGYDGDRFIELRQPILDHMKELYNNNLIPEAETAGDEFYIDSIAVAPMARGKGIGT
;
A
#
# COMPACT_ATOMS: atom_id res chain seq x y z
N MET A 1 11.66 25.32 -3.30
CA MET A 1 10.85 25.34 -2.08
C MET A 1 11.00 23.98 -1.48
N ASP A 2 11.77 23.88 -0.40
CA ASP A 2 11.86 22.64 0.36
C ASP A 2 10.53 22.44 1.07
N ILE A 3 9.89 21.29 0.83
CA ILE A 3 8.73 20.90 1.63
C ILE A 3 9.27 20.26 2.90
N HIS A 4 9.08 20.95 4.02
CA HIS A 4 9.24 20.32 5.32
C HIS A 4 8.22 19.20 5.46
N HIS A 5 8.70 18.01 5.82
CA HIS A 5 7.88 16.85 6.03
C HIS A 5 8.42 16.00 7.17
N ASN A 6 7.53 15.25 7.80
CA ASN A 6 7.86 14.24 8.81
C ASN A 6 7.34 12.88 8.36
N ILE A 7 8.06 11.82 8.70
CA ILE A 7 7.60 10.44 8.45
C ILE A 7 7.01 9.90 9.76
N ILE A 8 5.76 9.44 9.68
CA ILE A 8 5.04 8.83 10.80
C ILE A 8 4.43 7.50 10.38
N SER A 9 4.15 6.63 11.34
CA SER A 9 3.33 5.43 11.09
C SER A 9 1.91 5.84 10.71
N ALA A 10 1.39 5.22 9.66
CA ALA A 10 0.02 5.42 9.23
C ALA A 10 -0.97 4.95 10.30
N GLN A 11 -2.16 5.54 10.27
CA GLN A 11 -3.30 5.16 11.11
C GLN A 11 -4.41 4.58 10.24
N GLU A 12 -5.30 3.79 10.84
CA GLU A 12 -6.48 3.28 10.13
C GLU A 12 -7.30 4.43 9.48
N SER A 13 -7.33 5.60 10.12
CA SER A 13 -8.02 6.78 9.61
C SER A 13 -7.45 7.30 8.28
N ASP A 14 -6.20 6.97 7.95
CA ASP A 14 -5.55 7.40 6.69
C ASP A 14 -6.07 6.64 5.46
N ALA A 15 -6.96 5.68 5.67
CA ALA A 15 -7.67 4.92 4.63
C ALA A 15 -8.44 5.82 3.65
N HIS A 16 -8.74 7.07 4.01
CA HIS A 16 -9.39 8.03 3.12
C HIS A 16 -8.50 8.49 1.95
N TYR A 17 -7.18 8.26 2.01
CA TYR A 17 -6.26 8.78 1.00
C TYR A 17 -5.07 7.87 0.67
N VAL A 18 -4.51 7.15 1.65
CA VAL A 18 -3.33 6.29 1.42
C VAL A 18 -3.56 5.21 0.34
N PRO A 19 -4.71 4.50 0.30
CA PRO A 19 -4.98 3.52 -0.76
C PRO A 19 -4.93 4.11 -2.17
N GLU A 20 -5.35 5.37 -2.35
CA GLU A 20 -5.31 6.05 -3.65
C GLU A 20 -3.87 6.40 -4.07
N ILE A 21 -3.02 6.77 -3.11
CA ILE A 21 -1.60 7.00 -3.36
C ILE A 21 -0.89 5.68 -3.65
N MET A 22 -1.13 4.67 -2.81
CA MET A 22 -0.55 3.32 -2.92
C MET A 22 -0.82 2.72 -4.30
N LEU A 23 -2.07 2.81 -4.80
CA LEU A 23 -2.44 2.29 -6.13
C LEU A 23 -1.55 2.83 -7.25
N GLN A 24 -1.00 4.03 -7.13
CA GLN A 24 -0.14 4.63 -8.17
C GLN A 24 1.19 3.88 -8.35
N ALA A 25 1.65 3.14 -7.34
CA ALA A 25 2.86 2.32 -7.43
C ALA A 25 2.58 0.89 -7.93
N MET A 26 1.34 0.41 -7.85
CA MET A 26 0.99 -0.99 -8.03
C MET A 26 -0.30 -1.21 -8.85
N GLU A 27 -0.68 -0.26 -9.71
CA GLU A 27 -1.97 -0.28 -10.44
C GLU A 27 -2.18 -1.58 -11.23
N ASP A 28 -1.21 -1.95 -12.07
CA ASP A 28 -1.32 -3.12 -12.94
C ASP A 28 -1.53 -4.42 -12.15
N ILE A 29 -0.83 -4.58 -11.00
CA ILE A 29 -0.95 -5.80 -10.20
C ILE A 29 -2.28 -5.82 -9.43
N ILE A 30 -2.76 -4.68 -8.93
CA ILE A 30 -4.07 -4.61 -8.27
C ILE A 30 -5.20 -4.84 -9.28
N PHE A 31 -5.10 -4.34 -10.52
CA PHE A 31 -6.05 -4.65 -11.58
C PHE A 31 -6.11 -6.15 -11.89
N ARG A 32 -4.96 -6.83 -11.87
CA ARG A 32 -4.90 -8.29 -11.98
C ARG A 32 -5.56 -8.98 -10.80
N PHE A 33 -5.45 -8.46 -9.58
CA PHE A 33 -6.07 -9.01 -8.38
C PHE A 33 -7.59 -8.92 -8.44
N ILE A 34 -8.12 -7.75 -8.82
CA ILE A 34 -9.57 -7.52 -8.92
C ILE A 34 -10.19 -8.00 -10.24
N LYS A 35 -9.35 -8.44 -11.20
CA LYS A 35 -9.73 -8.87 -12.56
C LYS A 35 -10.53 -7.82 -13.35
N LYS A 36 -10.24 -6.54 -13.11
CA LYS A 36 -10.91 -5.38 -13.70
C LYS A 36 -9.91 -4.24 -13.82
N GLU A 37 -10.02 -3.47 -14.89
CA GLU A 37 -9.33 -2.18 -15.05
C GLU A 37 -10.26 -1.07 -14.51
N ASP A 38 -10.50 -1.08 -13.20
CA ASP A 38 -11.38 -0.13 -12.52
C ASP A 38 -10.66 0.46 -11.32
N ARG A 39 -10.25 1.73 -11.43
CA ARG A 39 -9.54 2.44 -10.35
C ARG A 39 -10.38 2.57 -9.09
N SER A 40 -11.69 2.81 -9.19
CA SER A 40 -12.54 2.98 -8.02
C SER A 40 -12.64 1.67 -7.23
N GLU A 41 -12.80 0.56 -7.94
CA GLU A 41 -12.82 -0.77 -7.35
C GLU A 41 -11.45 -1.16 -6.77
N ALA A 42 -10.36 -0.82 -7.45
CA ALA A 42 -8.99 -1.05 -6.98
C ALA A 42 -8.69 -0.29 -5.68
N VAL A 43 -9.08 0.99 -5.61
CA VAL A 43 -8.97 1.79 -4.37
C VAL A 43 -9.83 1.18 -3.27
N ASN A 44 -11.06 0.75 -3.56
CA ASN A 44 -11.92 0.11 -2.57
C ASN A 44 -11.33 -1.22 -2.03
N PHE A 45 -10.73 -2.02 -2.91
CA PHE A 45 -10.01 -3.24 -2.53
C PHE A 45 -8.85 -2.93 -1.57
N LEU A 46 -7.97 -2.00 -1.96
CA LEU A 46 -6.85 -1.56 -1.12
C LEU A 46 -7.34 -0.92 0.18
N THR A 47 -8.46 -0.20 0.18
CA THR A 47 -9.02 0.44 1.38
C THR A 47 -9.46 -0.58 2.42
N GLN A 48 -10.08 -1.69 2.00
CA GLN A 48 -10.48 -2.78 2.90
C GLN A 48 -9.25 -3.42 3.54
N LEU A 49 -8.24 -3.73 2.74
CA LEU A 49 -6.99 -4.35 3.18
C LEU A 49 -6.17 -3.41 4.05
N PHE A 50 -6.09 -2.13 3.70
CA PHE A 50 -5.38 -1.12 4.47
C PHE A 50 -5.92 -1.01 5.89
N LYS A 51 -7.25 -1.06 6.07
CA LYS A 51 -7.88 -1.01 7.39
C LYS A 51 -7.78 -2.34 8.16
N GLN A 52 -7.69 -3.45 7.43
CA GLN A 52 -7.55 -4.77 8.05
C GLN A 52 -6.13 -4.94 8.59
N LYS A 53 -6.01 -5.51 9.79
CA LYS A 53 -4.71 -5.85 10.40
C LYS A 53 -4.11 -7.12 9.81
N GLY A 54 -2.80 -7.27 9.95
CA GLY A 54 -2.10 -8.52 9.63
C GLY A 54 -2.12 -8.91 8.15
N ASN A 55 -2.04 -7.94 7.24
CA ASN A 55 -1.84 -8.20 5.81
C ASN A 55 -0.82 -7.22 5.21
N LEU A 56 -0.26 -7.54 4.04
CA LEU A 56 0.83 -6.77 3.40
C LEU A 56 0.54 -5.27 3.26
N TYR A 57 -0.72 -4.90 2.98
CA TYR A 57 -1.13 -3.52 2.68
C TYR A 57 -1.73 -2.79 3.88
N SER A 58 -1.69 -3.40 5.06
CA SER A 58 -2.25 -2.82 6.28
C SER A 58 -1.55 -1.52 6.67
N TYR A 59 -2.30 -0.61 7.31
CA TYR A 59 -1.74 0.56 7.98
C TYR A 59 -0.64 0.20 8.99
N GLU A 60 -0.67 -1.02 9.56
CA GLU A 60 0.36 -1.53 10.49
C GLU A 60 1.77 -1.63 9.86
N HIS A 61 1.84 -1.69 8.53
CA HIS A 61 3.07 -1.80 7.75
C HIS A 61 3.33 -0.56 6.89
N THR A 62 2.53 0.50 7.06
CA THR A 62 2.59 1.70 6.24
C THR A 62 3.10 2.89 7.05
N PHE A 63 3.99 3.65 6.43
CA PHE A 63 4.45 4.95 6.88
C PHE A 63 3.98 6.02 5.90
N VAL A 64 3.70 7.22 6.40
CA VAL A 64 3.31 8.37 5.59
C VAL A 64 4.24 9.54 5.84
N ALA A 65 4.62 10.23 4.77
CA ALA A 65 5.23 11.54 4.86
C ALA A 65 4.11 12.58 4.96
N ILE A 66 4.16 13.46 5.95
CA ILE A 66 3.16 14.52 6.16
C ILE A 66 3.79 15.91 6.16
N ASP A 67 3.08 16.91 5.65
CA ASP A 67 3.45 18.32 5.81
C ASP A 67 3.10 18.87 7.20
N ASP A 68 3.46 20.13 7.47
CA ASP A 68 3.18 20.81 8.74
C ASP A 68 1.67 20.97 9.04
N ASN A 69 0.81 20.80 8.04
CA ASN A 69 -0.65 20.86 8.19
C ASN A 69 -1.28 19.46 8.31
N GLY A 70 -0.47 18.39 8.29
CA GLY A 70 -0.91 17.01 8.35
C GLY A 70 -1.38 16.42 7.02
N HIS A 71 -1.15 17.10 5.88
CA HIS A 71 -1.45 16.51 4.58
C HIS A 71 -0.45 15.43 4.23
N ILE A 72 -0.95 14.28 3.80
CA ILE A 72 -0.12 13.17 3.34
C ILE A 72 0.49 13.50 1.98
N LEU A 73 1.81 13.43 1.91
CA LEU A 73 2.63 13.74 0.73
C LEU A 73 3.10 12.47 0.00
N GLY A 74 3.10 11.33 0.69
CA GLY A 74 3.50 10.04 0.14
C GLY A 74 3.35 8.93 1.17
N SER A 75 3.43 7.69 0.71
CA SER A 75 3.39 6.50 1.53
C SER A 75 4.54 5.56 1.21
N LEU A 76 4.96 4.81 2.22
CA LEU A 76 5.87 3.69 2.11
C LEU A 76 5.23 2.50 2.84
N THR A 77 5.14 1.36 2.18
CA THR A 77 4.68 0.10 2.78
C THR A 77 5.84 -0.87 2.84
N GLY A 78 6.10 -1.43 4.01
CA GLY A 78 7.16 -2.41 4.19
C GLY A 78 6.98 -3.24 5.44
N TYR A 79 7.50 -4.47 5.40
CA TYR A 79 7.29 -5.47 6.43
C TYR A 79 8.50 -6.38 6.55
N ASP A 80 8.53 -7.13 7.66
CA ASP A 80 9.48 -8.22 7.86
C ASP A 80 9.22 -9.32 6.82
N GLY A 81 10.21 -9.59 5.97
CA GLY A 81 10.10 -10.54 4.87
C GLY A 81 9.81 -11.97 5.33
N ASP A 82 10.23 -12.32 6.56
CA ASP A 82 9.93 -13.64 7.16
C ASP A 82 8.43 -13.86 7.39
N ARG A 83 7.66 -12.76 7.46
CA ARG A 83 6.21 -12.79 7.65
C ARG A 83 5.43 -12.75 6.33
N PHE A 84 6.09 -12.71 5.18
CA PHE A 84 5.44 -12.53 3.87
C PHE A 84 4.32 -13.54 3.62
N ILE A 85 4.54 -14.83 3.90
CA ILE A 85 3.54 -15.88 3.65
C ILE A 85 2.28 -15.67 4.50
N GLU A 86 2.46 -15.33 5.78
CA GLU A 86 1.35 -15.03 6.71
C GLU A 86 0.58 -13.78 6.24
N LEU A 87 1.31 -12.69 5.97
CA LEU A 87 0.71 -11.40 5.62
C LEU A 87 0.09 -11.38 4.22
N ARG A 88 0.51 -12.27 3.31
CA ARG A 88 -0.06 -12.40 1.97
C ARG A 88 -1.40 -13.13 1.98
N GLN A 89 -1.62 -14.04 2.93
CA GLN A 89 -2.80 -14.91 2.91
C GLN A 89 -4.13 -14.12 2.87
N PRO A 90 -4.33 -13.05 3.68
CA PRO A 90 -5.56 -12.26 3.60
C PRO A 90 -5.82 -11.60 2.24
N ILE A 91 -4.76 -11.28 1.49
CA ILE A 91 -4.87 -10.72 0.14
C ILE A 91 -5.42 -11.78 -0.82
N LEU A 92 -4.87 -13.00 -0.75
CA LEU A 92 -5.31 -14.14 -1.57
C LEU A 92 -6.76 -14.51 -1.25
N ASP A 93 -7.14 -14.46 0.04
CA ASP A 93 -8.51 -14.71 0.48
C ASP A 93 -9.47 -13.65 -0.08
N HIS A 94 -9.13 -12.35 0.02
CA HIS A 94 -9.92 -11.27 -0.58
C HIS A 94 -10.07 -11.42 -2.10
N MET A 95 -8.98 -11.75 -2.81
CA MET A 95 -8.99 -12.00 -4.25
C MET A 95 -9.97 -13.12 -4.64
N LYS A 96 -9.96 -14.21 -3.87
CA LYS A 96 -10.83 -15.35 -4.10
C LYS A 96 -12.29 -15.03 -3.79
N GLU A 97 -12.56 -14.42 -2.65
CA GLU A 97 -13.91 -14.15 -2.16
C GLU A 97 -14.64 -13.10 -2.99
N LEU A 98 -13.97 -11.98 -3.31
CA LEU A 98 -14.61 -10.85 -3.98
C LEU A 98 -14.56 -10.96 -5.51
N TYR A 99 -13.53 -11.60 -6.06
CA TYR A 99 -13.26 -11.57 -7.51
C TYR A 99 -13.14 -12.96 -8.14
N ASN A 100 -13.31 -14.04 -7.37
CA ASN A 100 -13.10 -15.42 -7.83
C ASN A 100 -11.74 -15.56 -8.54
N ASN A 101 -10.71 -14.94 -7.95
CA ASN A 101 -9.36 -14.93 -8.47
C ASN A 101 -8.47 -15.84 -7.62
N ASN A 102 -7.99 -16.93 -8.23
CA ASN A 102 -7.09 -17.90 -7.59
C ASN A 102 -5.63 -17.71 -8.03
N LEU A 103 -5.29 -16.55 -8.62
CA LEU A 103 -3.92 -16.19 -8.93
C LEU A 103 -3.10 -16.18 -7.64
N ILE A 104 -1.92 -16.80 -7.67
CA ILE A 104 -0.91 -16.69 -6.61
C ILE A 104 0.26 -15.93 -7.22
N PRO A 105 0.49 -14.66 -6.82
CA PRO A 105 1.67 -13.91 -7.23
C PRO A 105 2.94 -14.62 -6.77
N GLU A 106 4.04 -14.41 -7.50
CA GLU A 106 5.35 -14.88 -7.10
C GLU A 106 5.75 -14.30 -5.74
N ALA A 107 6.67 -14.97 -5.04
CA ALA A 107 7.19 -14.43 -3.79
C ALA A 107 8.09 -13.22 -4.10
N GLU A 108 7.86 -12.12 -3.39
CA GLU A 108 8.56 -10.85 -3.61
C GLU A 108 9.83 -10.73 -2.75
N THR A 109 9.89 -11.51 -1.67
CA THR A 109 11.01 -11.56 -0.72
C THR A 109 11.39 -13.00 -0.41
N ALA A 110 12.65 -13.21 -0.04
CA ALA A 110 13.18 -14.50 0.42
C ALA A 110 13.26 -14.61 1.95
N GLY A 111 12.81 -13.59 2.70
CA GLY A 111 13.05 -13.48 4.15
C GLY A 111 14.41 -12.84 4.47
N ASP A 112 14.76 -12.82 5.75
CA ASP A 112 16.00 -12.21 6.29
C ASP A 112 16.20 -10.73 5.90
N GLU A 113 15.12 -10.02 5.55
CA GLU A 113 15.15 -8.61 5.15
C GLU A 113 13.90 -7.87 5.64
N PHE A 114 14.02 -6.55 5.75
CA PHE A 114 12.85 -5.68 5.77
C PHE A 114 12.51 -5.32 4.32
N TYR A 115 11.46 -5.93 3.79
CA TYR A 115 11.07 -5.75 2.40
C TYR A 115 10.24 -4.47 2.24
N ILE A 116 10.64 -3.60 1.31
CA ILE A 116 9.87 -2.42 0.92
C ILE A 116 9.03 -2.80 -0.29
N ASP A 117 7.73 -2.96 -0.05
CA ASP A 117 6.73 -3.39 -1.04
C ASP A 117 6.38 -2.25 -2.00
N SER A 118 6.16 -1.05 -1.46
CA SER A 118 5.78 0.10 -2.27
C SER A 118 6.25 1.43 -1.68
N ILE A 119 6.63 2.35 -2.57
CA ILE A 119 6.83 3.76 -2.29
C ILE A 119 6.01 4.55 -3.30
N ALA A 120 5.14 5.44 -2.83
CA ALA A 120 4.29 6.26 -3.68
C ALA A 120 4.27 7.70 -3.20
N VAL A 121 4.38 8.64 -4.14
CA VAL A 121 4.36 10.08 -3.85
C VAL A 121 3.08 10.69 -4.41
N ALA A 122 2.35 11.40 -3.56
CA ALA A 122 1.13 12.09 -3.92
C ALA A 122 1.37 13.01 -5.12
N PRO A 123 0.46 13.10 -6.11
CA PRO A 123 0.68 13.87 -7.33
C PRO A 123 1.15 15.32 -7.10
N MET A 124 0.62 15.99 -6.07
CA MET A 124 0.98 17.36 -5.69
C MET A 124 2.38 17.52 -5.06
N ALA A 125 2.99 16.42 -4.62
CA ALA A 125 4.25 16.38 -3.88
C ALA A 125 5.43 15.84 -4.73
N ARG A 126 5.19 15.42 -5.97
CA ARG A 126 6.22 14.87 -6.88
C ARG A 126 7.27 15.91 -7.26
N GLY A 127 8.49 15.44 -7.52
CA GLY A 127 9.64 16.28 -7.92
C GLY A 127 10.26 17.08 -6.76
N LYS A 128 9.91 16.76 -5.51
CA LYS A 128 10.33 17.50 -4.31
C LYS A 128 11.14 16.65 -3.33
N GLY A 129 11.65 15.49 -3.78
CA GLY A 129 12.49 14.60 -2.97
C GLY A 129 11.75 13.70 -1.97
N ILE A 130 10.40 13.69 -1.92
CA ILE A 130 9.63 12.92 -0.92
C ILE A 130 9.86 11.39 -1.02
N GLY A 131 10.19 10.88 -2.20
CA GLY A 131 10.43 9.45 -2.41
C GLY A 131 11.90 9.02 -2.35
N THR A 132 12.81 9.88 -1.85
CA THR A 132 14.27 9.64 -1.77
C THR A 132 14.71 9.64 -0.33
#